data_AF-A0A4R6PNW3-F1
#
_entry.id   AF-A0A4R6PNW3-F1
#
_cell.length_a   1.000
_cell.length_b   1.000
_cell.length_c   1.000
_cell.angle_alpha   90.00
_cell.angle_beta   90.00
_cell.angle_gamma   90.00
#
_symmetry.space_group_name_H-M   'P 1'
#
loop_
_entity.id
_entity.type
_entity.pdbx_description
1 polymer ?
#
loop_
_entity_poly.entity_id
_entity_poly.type
_entity_poly.pdbx_seq_one_letter_code
_entity_poly.pdbx_strand_id
1 'polypeptide(L)'
;MIIDQVRTYYTTYLPRRTRLLEDPQTHFQQLAEQISQRIEQISTQLETDAITSGQDYLQRVGTLNTVRAQATEMALAELLFSMPPEIQDDPEPSRTERDLLVMQQEERAVEQRLEMEPGSPEASEWDRRYPHLVEEVHWMLSDHDELTAQQKREQLALILERQDAARPTR
;
A
#
# COMPACT_ATOMS: atom_id res chain seq x y z
N MET A 1 16.67 -14.08 19.02
CA MET A 1 17.69 -14.96 18.39
C MET A 1 17.46 -14.98 16.87
N ILE A 2 18.40 -15.44 16.03
CA ILE A 2 18.22 -15.50 14.55
C ILE A 2 16.95 -16.28 14.16
N ILE A 3 16.64 -17.35 14.90
CA ILE A 3 15.42 -18.14 14.71
C ILE A 3 14.12 -17.31 14.85
N ASP A 4 14.10 -16.29 15.72
CA ASP A 4 12.93 -15.41 15.88
C ASP A 4 12.76 -14.49 14.68
N GLN A 5 13.88 -14.01 14.10
CA GLN A 5 13.85 -13.18 12.89
C GLN A 5 13.35 -13.99 11.69
N VAL A 6 13.84 -15.24 11.54
CA VAL A 6 13.36 -16.17 10.51
C VAL A 6 11.86 -16.40 10.66
N ARG A 7 11.41 -16.78 11.88
CA ARG A 7 9.99 -17.03 12.15
C ARG A 7 9.14 -15.80 11.82
N THR A 8 9.53 -14.63 12.33
CA THR A 8 8.80 -13.38 12.12
C THR A 8 8.72 -13.04 10.64
N TYR A 9 9.82 -13.20 9.90
CA TYR A 9 9.83 -12.90 8.47
C TYR A 9 8.89 -13.82 7.70
N TYR A 10 8.96 -15.13 7.95
CA TYR A 10 8.11 -16.11 7.29
C TYR A 10 6.63 -15.91 7.61
N THR A 11 6.28 -15.71 8.89
CA THR A 11 4.87 -15.56 9.28
C THR A 11 4.26 -14.25 8.81
N THR A 12 5.06 -13.18 8.72
CA THR A 12 4.58 -11.84 8.38
C THR A 12 4.58 -11.59 6.88
N TYR A 13 5.68 -11.96 6.20
CA TYR A 13 5.91 -11.59 4.80
C TYR A 13 5.79 -12.76 3.84
N LEU A 14 5.80 -14.02 4.32
CA LEU A 14 5.65 -15.22 3.49
C LEU A 14 4.53 -16.15 4.01
N PRO A 15 3.31 -15.65 4.30
CA PRO A 15 2.27 -16.43 4.95
C PRO A 15 1.78 -17.63 4.14
N ARG A 16 1.68 -17.54 2.80
CA ARG A 16 1.27 -18.67 1.95
C ARG A 16 2.35 -19.75 1.97
N ARG A 17 3.63 -19.40 1.75
CA ARG A 17 4.77 -20.34 1.85
C ARG A 17 4.84 -21.00 3.22
N THR A 18 4.64 -20.24 4.30
CA THR A 18 4.67 -20.79 5.67
C THR A 18 3.60 -21.87 5.87
N ARG A 19 2.40 -21.72 5.29
CA ARG A 19 1.33 -22.73 5.37
C ARG A 19 1.62 -24.00 4.55
N LEU A 20 2.49 -23.90 3.55
CA LEU A 20 2.88 -25.04 2.69
C LEU A 20 4.03 -25.85 3.29
N LEU A 21 4.68 -25.36 4.34
CA LEU A 21 5.73 -26.11 5.04
C LEU A 21 5.08 -27.24 5.86
N GLU A 22 5.54 -28.48 5.65
CA GLU A 22 5.08 -29.64 6.42
C GLU A 22 5.52 -29.58 7.89
N ASP A 23 6.78 -29.16 8.13
CA ASP A 23 7.33 -28.91 9.46
C ASP A 23 8.02 -27.52 9.50
N PRO A 24 7.25 -26.45 9.81
CA PRO A 24 7.79 -25.09 9.88
C PRO A 24 8.89 -24.94 10.92
N GLN A 25 8.81 -25.67 12.04
CA GLN A 25 9.75 -25.48 13.14
C GLN A 25 11.14 -26.01 12.77
N THR A 26 11.20 -27.21 12.20
CA THR A 26 12.46 -27.79 11.71
C THR A 26 13.04 -26.94 10.57
N HIS A 27 12.19 -26.46 9.65
CA HIS A 27 12.62 -25.56 8.57
C HIS A 27 13.26 -24.27 9.10
N PHE A 28 12.61 -23.59 10.06
CA PHE A 28 13.16 -22.36 10.65
C PHE A 28 14.45 -22.60 11.42
N GLN A 29 14.56 -23.73 12.11
CA GLN A 29 15.78 -24.10 12.81
C GLN A 29 16.95 -24.32 11.85
N GLN A 30 16.73 -25.10 10.78
CA GLN A 30 17.74 -25.35 9.75
C GLN A 30 18.18 -24.06 9.06
N LEU A 31 17.24 -23.16 8.73
CA LEU A 31 17.58 -21.88 8.11
C LEU A 31 18.34 -20.97 9.07
N ALA A 32 17.95 -20.93 10.35
CA ALA A 32 18.65 -20.14 11.37
C ALA A 32 20.08 -20.64 11.61
N GLU A 33 20.29 -21.96 11.56
CA GLU A 33 21.62 -22.57 11.67
C GLU A 33 22.49 -22.19 10.45
N GLN A 34 21.95 -22.28 9.23
CA GLN A 34 22.64 -21.85 8.01
C GLN A 34 23.04 -20.38 8.07
N ILE A 35 22.13 -19.50 8.52
CA ILE A 35 22.42 -18.07 8.71
C ILE A 35 23.55 -17.90 9.73
N SER A 36 23.51 -18.62 10.85
CA SER A 36 24.55 -18.52 11.89
C SER A 36 25.91 -18.94 11.37
N GLN A 37 25.99 -20.05 10.63
CA GLN A 37 27.23 -20.50 9.98
C GLN A 37 27.74 -19.46 8.97
N ARG A 38 26.82 -18.84 8.20
CA ARG A 38 27.17 -17.81 7.23
C ARG A 38 27.72 -16.54 7.89
N ILE A 39 27.16 -16.14 9.04
CA ILE A 39 27.66 -15.02 9.84
C ILE A 39 29.11 -15.28 10.28
N GLU A 40 29.43 -16.48 10.76
CA GLU A 40 30.79 -16.82 11.19
C GLU A 40 31.79 -16.77 10.02
N GLN A 41 31.39 -17.28 8.85
CA GLN A 41 32.23 -17.24 7.65
C GLN A 41 32.52 -15.81 7.20
N ILE A 42 31.50 -14.96 7.11
CA ILE A 42 31.65 -13.56 6.70
C ILE A 42 32.44 -12.78 7.75
N SER A 43 32.17 -13.02 9.04
CA SER A 43 32.92 -12.36 10.13
C SER A 43 34.41 -12.68 10.04
N THR A 44 34.78 -13.95 9.83
CA THR A 44 36.19 -14.35 9.68
C THR A 44 36.87 -13.65 8.49
N GLN A 45 36.15 -13.48 7.38
CA GLN A 45 36.65 -12.77 6.21
C GLN A 45 36.86 -11.29 6.50
N LEU A 46 35.86 -10.62 7.08
CA LEU A 46 35.91 -9.20 7.41
C LEU A 46 36.93 -8.87 8.52
N GLU A 47 37.09 -9.75 9.50
CA GLU A 47 38.07 -9.59 10.58
C GLU A 47 39.50 -9.56 10.05
N THR A 48 39.80 -10.32 8.99
CA THR A 48 41.12 -10.36 8.37
C THR A 48 41.53 -8.98 7.85
N ASP A 49 40.58 -8.23 7.30
CA ASP A 49 40.82 -6.89 6.74
C ASP A 49 40.68 -5.78 7.80
N ALA A 50 39.81 -5.96 8.79
CA ALA A 50 39.45 -4.90 9.75
C ALA A 50 40.41 -4.79 10.95
N ILE A 51 41.08 -5.88 11.34
CA ILE A 51 41.95 -5.89 12.53
C ILE A 51 43.36 -5.44 12.13
N THR A 52 43.75 -4.25 12.62
CA THR A 52 45.10 -3.71 12.42
C THR A 52 46.00 -3.98 13.63
N SER A 53 47.30 -4.16 13.40
CA SER A 53 48.30 -4.28 14.47
C SER A 53 48.40 -2.97 15.28
N GLY A 54 48.46 -3.09 16.61
CA GLY A 54 48.58 -1.94 17.52
C GLY A 54 47.26 -1.37 18.05
N GLN A 55 46.10 -1.97 17.73
CA GLN A 55 44.82 -1.59 18.33
C GLN A 55 44.80 -1.85 19.85
N ASP A 56 44.30 -0.87 20.61
CA ASP A 56 43.97 -1.07 22.02
C ASP A 56 42.77 -2.02 22.19
N TYR A 57 42.63 -2.64 23.36
CA TYR A 57 41.59 -3.62 23.65
C TYR A 57 40.18 -3.12 23.31
N LEU A 58 39.83 -1.89 23.71
CA LEU A 58 38.49 -1.34 23.46
C LEU A 58 38.25 -1.11 21.96
N GLN A 59 39.27 -0.68 21.22
CA GLN A 59 39.18 -0.50 19.77
C GLN A 59 38.98 -1.84 19.06
N ARG A 60 39.66 -2.90 19.53
CA ARG A 60 39.50 -4.25 18.99
C ARG A 60 38.08 -4.78 19.23
N VAL A 61 37.54 -4.62 20.44
CA VAL A 61 36.16 -5.03 20.75
C VAL A 61 35.15 -4.26 19.90
N GLY A 62 35.33 -2.95 19.73
CA GLY A 62 34.48 -2.13 18.84
C GLY A 62 34.52 -2.61 17.39
N THR A 63 35.72 -2.94 16.88
CA THR A 63 35.91 -3.48 15.54
C THR A 63 35.19 -4.81 15.36
N LEU A 64 35.37 -5.75 16.29
CA LEU A 64 34.72 -7.07 16.26
C LEU A 64 33.18 -6.97 16.29
N ASN A 65 32.63 -6.05 17.11
CA ASN A 65 31.19 -5.82 17.14
C ASN A 65 30.66 -5.28 15.80
N THR A 66 31.43 -4.38 15.17
CA THR A 66 31.07 -3.81 13.86
C THR A 66 31.11 -4.89 12.77
N VAL A 67 32.17 -5.70 12.75
CA VAL A 67 32.30 -6.82 11.81
C VAL A 67 31.15 -7.81 11.98
N ARG A 68 30.82 -8.18 13.21
CA ARG A 68 29.70 -9.08 13.49
C ARG A 68 28.35 -8.51 13.02
N ALA A 69 28.12 -7.21 13.21
CA ALA A 69 26.91 -6.54 12.75
C ALA A 69 26.80 -6.58 11.21
N GLN A 70 27.89 -6.25 10.51
CA GLN A 70 27.95 -6.32 9.05
C GLN A 70 27.74 -7.74 8.53
N ALA A 71 28.42 -8.72 9.12
CA ALA A 71 28.25 -10.12 8.77
C ALA A 71 26.81 -10.61 8.97
N THR A 72 26.15 -10.15 10.03
CA THR A 72 24.73 -10.45 10.30
C THR A 72 23.82 -9.89 9.21
N GLU A 73 24.01 -8.61 8.85
CA GLU A 73 23.23 -7.96 7.80
C GLU A 73 23.41 -8.68 6.45
N MET A 74 24.65 -8.97 6.06
CA MET A 74 24.95 -9.66 4.81
C MET A 74 24.35 -11.06 4.77
N ALA A 75 24.49 -11.86 5.83
CA ALA A 75 23.94 -13.21 5.88
C ALA A 75 22.40 -13.22 5.80
N LEU A 76 21.73 -12.27 6.48
CA LEU A 76 20.27 -12.14 6.40
C LEU A 76 19.82 -11.70 5.01
N ALA A 77 20.52 -10.76 4.38
CA ALA A 77 20.23 -10.32 3.02
C ALA A 77 20.36 -11.47 2.01
N GLU A 78 21.41 -12.28 2.13
CA GLU A 78 21.67 -13.41 1.23
C GLU A 78 20.65 -14.55 1.40
N LEU A 79 20.32 -14.93 2.65
CA LEU A 79 19.61 -16.18 2.92
C LEU A 79 18.14 -15.99 3.29
N LEU A 80 17.78 -14.90 3.97
CA LEU A 80 16.41 -14.67 4.43
C LEU A 80 15.65 -13.70 3.52
N PHE A 81 16.24 -12.53 3.25
CA PHE A 81 15.59 -11.45 2.51
C PHE A 81 15.74 -11.56 0.99
N SER A 82 16.53 -12.54 0.50
CA SER A 82 16.56 -12.90 -0.92
C SER A 82 15.22 -13.47 -1.42
N MET A 83 14.39 -13.96 -0.50
CA MET A 83 13.02 -14.34 -0.78
C MET A 83 12.12 -13.09 -0.77
N PRO A 84 11.58 -12.67 -1.93
CA PRO A 84 10.74 -11.49 -1.99
C PRO A 84 9.48 -11.71 -1.14
N PRO A 85 9.00 -10.67 -0.43
CA PRO A 85 7.77 -10.75 0.33
C PRO A 85 6.61 -11.14 -0.59
N GLU A 86 5.69 -11.95 -0.09
CA GLU A 86 4.44 -12.19 -0.77
C GLU A 86 3.66 -10.88 -0.75
N ILE A 87 3.41 -10.33 -1.94
CA ILE A 87 2.46 -9.25 -2.11
C ILE A 87 1.12 -9.84 -1.65
N GLN A 88 0.57 -9.32 -0.56
CA GLN A 88 -0.85 -9.50 -0.32
C GLN A 88 -1.49 -8.76 -1.48
N ASP A 89 -2.02 -9.52 -2.45
CA ASP A 89 -2.98 -8.95 -3.37
C ASP A 89 -4.05 -8.33 -2.47
N ASP A 90 -4.08 -6.99 -2.41
CA ASP A 90 -5.19 -6.29 -1.77
C ASP A 90 -6.46 -6.92 -2.36
N PRO A 91 -7.40 -7.40 -1.53
CA PRO A 91 -8.58 -8.03 -2.06
C PRO A 91 -9.21 -7.04 -3.04
N GLU A 92 -9.34 -7.46 -4.29
CA GLU A 92 -10.05 -6.70 -5.32
C GLU A 92 -11.34 -6.16 -4.70
N PRO A 93 -11.58 -4.84 -4.71
CA PRO A 93 -12.72 -4.27 -4.01
C PRO A 93 -13.97 -4.97 -4.49
N SER A 94 -14.85 -5.35 -3.56
CA SER A 94 -16.11 -5.98 -3.91
C SER A 94 -16.90 -5.08 -4.86
N ARG A 95 -17.87 -5.64 -5.58
CA ARG A 95 -18.73 -4.85 -6.48
C ARG A 95 -19.34 -3.64 -5.76
N THR A 96 -19.81 -3.82 -4.53
CA THR A 96 -20.38 -2.74 -3.71
C THR A 96 -19.34 -1.67 -3.39
N GLU A 97 -18.12 -2.06 -3.01
CA GLU A 97 -17.04 -1.11 -2.71
C GLU A 97 -16.60 -0.35 -3.96
N ARG A 98 -16.52 -1.02 -5.12
CA ARG A 98 -16.27 -0.38 -6.41
C ARG A 98 -17.34 0.65 -6.75
N ASP A 99 -18.60 0.28 -6.61
CA ASP A 99 -19.72 1.18 -6.88
C ASP A 99 -19.67 2.40 -5.95
N LEU A 100 -19.39 2.22 -4.65
CA LEU A 100 -19.21 3.32 -3.70
C LEU A 100 -18.03 4.23 -4.05
N LEU A 101 -16.91 3.67 -4.51
CA LEU A 101 -15.75 4.45 -4.92
C LEU A 101 -16.04 5.29 -6.17
N VAL A 102 -16.78 4.73 -7.14
CA VAL A 102 -17.24 5.47 -8.33
C VAL A 102 -18.16 6.61 -7.88
N MET A 103 -19.15 6.35 -7.02
CA MET A 103 -20.05 7.40 -6.52
C MET A 103 -19.28 8.54 -5.83
N GLN A 104 -18.32 8.23 -4.96
CA GLN A 104 -17.48 9.24 -4.30
C GLN A 104 -16.62 10.04 -5.28
N GLN A 105 -16.12 9.39 -6.32
CA GLN A 105 -15.32 10.05 -7.35
C GLN A 105 -16.18 11.02 -8.17
N GLU A 106 -17.39 10.60 -8.55
CA GLU A 106 -18.33 11.42 -9.30
C GLU A 106 -18.79 12.62 -8.49
N GLU A 107 -19.10 12.45 -7.21
CA GLU A 107 -19.45 13.54 -6.31
C GLU A 107 -18.36 14.61 -6.27
N ARG A 108 -17.09 14.21 -6.09
CA ARG A 108 -15.94 15.13 -6.13
C ARG A 108 -15.78 15.80 -7.49
N ALA A 109 -16.04 15.08 -8.58
CA ALA A 109 -15.97 15.63 -9.91
C ALA A 109 -17.04 16.73 -10.09
N VAL A 110 -18.26 16.51 -9.60
CA VAL A 110 -19.33 17.52 -9.60
C VAL A 110 -18.92 18.73 -8.76
N GLU A 111 -18.40 18.54 -7.55
CA GLU A 111 -17.94 19.65 -6.69
C GLU A 111 -16.89 20.51 -7.40
N GLN A 112 -15.87 19.85 -7.94
CA GLN A 112 -14.82 20.53 -8.68
C GLN A 112 -15.37 21.35 -9.86
N ARG A 113 -16.38 20.82 -10.57
CA ARG A 113 -16.98 21.52 -11.70
C ARG A 113 -17.80 22.73 -11.30
N LEU A 114 -18.43 22.71 -10.11
CA LEU A 114 -19.18 23.84 -9.57
C LEU A 114 -18.25 25.00 -9.16
N GLU A 115 -17.02 24.70 -8.78
CA GLU A 115 -16.00 25.70 -8.44
C GLU A 115 -15.36 26.36 -9.68
N MET A 116 -15.46 25.74 -10.86
CA MET A 116 -14.88 26.24 -12.11
C MET A 116 -15.69 27.40 -12.71
N GLU A 117 -14.99 28.37 -13.32
CA GLU A 117 -15.64 29.47 -14.04
C GLU A 117 -16.38 28.94 -15.29
N PRO A 118 -17.67 29.30 -15.48
CA PRO A 118 -18.44 28.84 -16.62
C PRO A 118 -17.86 29.35 -17.93
N GLY A 119 -17.68 28.44 -18.91
CA GLY A 119 -17.10 28.76 -20.21
C GLY A 119 -15.56 28.78 -20.23
N SER A 120 -14.90 28.48 -19.10
CA SER A 120 -13.45 28.26 -19.07
C SER A 120 -13.04 27.02 -19.91
N PRO A 121 -11.79 26.97 -20.39
CA PRO A 121 -11.26 25.79 -21.06
C PRO A 121 -11.31 24.54 -20.17
N GLU A 122 -11.10 24.72 -18.87
CA GLU A 122 -11.12 23.67 -17.84
C GLU A 122 -12.52 23.08 -17.67
N ALA A 123 -13.56 23.92 -17.60
CA ALA A 123 -14.96 23.49 -17.59
C ALA A 123 -15.32 22.69 -18.85
N SER A 124 -14.86 23.15 -20.02
CA SER A 124 -15.11 22.49 -21.30
C SER A 124 -14.39 21.15 -21.45
N GLU A 125 -13.25 20.97 -20.78
CA GLU A 125 -12.55 19.69 -20.68
C GLU A 125 -13.22 18.73 -19.70
N TRP A 126 -13.70 19.25 -18.58
CA TRP A 126 -14.47 18.49 -17.62
C TRP A 126 -15.76 17.94 -18.24
N ASP A 127 -16.51 18.79 -18.97
CA ASP A 127 -17.78 18.40 -19.62
C ASP A 127 -17.56 17.27 -20.64
N ARG A 128 -16.39 17.24 -21.31
CA ARG A 128 -15.98 16.14 -22.21
C ARG A 128 -15.62 14.85 -21.46
N ARG A 129 -15.08 14.97 -20.25
CA ARG A 129 -14.64 13.83 -19.42
C ARG A 129 -15.79 13.17 -18.68
N TYR A 130 -16.79 13.95 -18.26
CA TYR A 130 -17.93 13.49 -17.47
C TYR A 130 -19.28 13.85 -18.11
N PRO A 131 -19.56 13.36 -19.35
CA PRO A 131 -20.75 13.77 -20.09
C PRO A 131 -22.06 13.42 -19.37
N HIS A 132 -22.07 12.37 -18.55
CA HIS A 132 -23.24 11.94 -17.77
C HIS A 132 -23.53 12.82 -16.55
N LEU A 133 -22.59 13.65 -16.11
CA LEU A 133 -22.74 14.55 -14.97
C LEU A 133 -23.03 16.00 -15.40
N VAL A 134 -22.95 16.31 -16.69
CA VAL A 134 -23.14 17.67 -17.22
C VAL A 134 -24.55 18.20 -16.95
N GLU A 135 -25.58 17.37 -17.09
CA GLU A 135 -26.98 17.79 -16.83
C GLU A 135 -27.20 18.13 -15.36
N GLU A 136 -26.65 17.32 -14.45
CA GLU A 136 -26.69 17.56 -13.00
C GLU A 136 -26.00 18.88 -12.64
N VAL A 137 -24.77 19.08 -13.12
CA VAL A 137 -24.02 20.33 -12.89
C VAL A 137 -24.76 21.54 -13.46
N HIS A 138 -25.28 21.44 -14.68
CA HIS A 138 -25.97 22.55 -15.34
C HIS A 138 -27.24 22.93 -14.57
N TRP A 139 -27.98 21.95 -14.06
CA TRP A 139 -29.10 22.18 -13.18
C TRP A 139 -28.65 22.82 -11.86
N MET A 140 -27.57 22.35 -11.24
CA MET A 140 -27.04 22.93 -9.99
C MET A 140 -26.55 24.39 -10.16
N LEU A 141 -25.95 24.73 -11.30
CA LEU A 141 -25.52 26.09 -11.66
C LEU A 141 -26.66 27.00 -12.08
N SER A 142 -27.83 26.44 -12.42
CA SER A 142 -29.00 27.24 -12.75
C SER A 142 -29.48 28.01 -11.52
N ASP A 143 -30.01 29.22 -11.77
CA ASP A 143 -30.48 30.10 -10.72
C ASP A 143 -31.75 29.51 -10.10
N HIS A 144 -31.58 28.99 -8.90
CA HIS A 144 -32.63 28.41 -8.06
C HIS A 144 -32.56 29.20 -6.76
N ASP A 145 -33.36 30.27 -6.69
CA ASP A 145 -33.42 31.26 -5.60
C ASP A 145 -32.99 30.68 -4.24
N GLU A 146 -31.92 31.25 -3.68
CA GLU A 146 -31.45 31.09 -2.29
C GLU A 146 -31.15 29.65 -1.80
N LEU A 147 -30.93 28.67 -2.68
CA LEU A 147 -30.55 27.31 -2.27
C LEU A 147 -29.03 27.11 -2.25
N THR A 148 -28.51 26.58 -1.14
CA THR A 148 -27.12 26.12 -1.03
C THR A 148 -26.86 24.91 -1.95
N ALA A 149 -25.60 24.66 -2.32
CA ALA A 149 -25.24 23.53 -3.17
C ALA A 149 -25.74 22.18 -2.63
N GLN A 150 -25.73 21.99 -1.31
CA GLN A 150 -26.25 20.80 -0.65
C GLN A 150 -27.77 20.64 -0.83
N GLN A 151 -28.53 21.73 -0.67
CA GLN A 151 -29.99 21.71 -0.83
C GLN A 151 -30.41 21.49 -2.29
N LYS A 152 -29.63 22.00 -3.24
CA LYS A 152 -29.82 21.71 -4.66
C LYS A 152 -29.65 20.21 -4.95
N ARG A 153 -28.59 19.57 -4.43
CA ARG A 153 -28.39 18.10 -4.59
C ARG A 153 -29.54 17.28 -4.03
N GLU A 154 -30.01 17.61 -2.82
CA GLU A 154 -31.15 16.91 -2.21
C GLU A 154 -32.42 17.06 -3.05
N GLN A 155 -32.68 18.25 -3.59
CA GLN A 155 -33.83 18.45 -4.48
C GLN A 155 -33.68 17.71 -5.82
N LEU A 156 -32.49 17.68 -6.41
CA LEU A 156 -32.24 16.93 -7.64
C LEU A 156 -32.44 15.44 -7.43
N ALA A 157 -31.92 14.89 -6.33
CA ALA A 157 -32.14 13.50 -5.95
C ALA A 157 -33.63 13.15 -5.84
N LEU A 158 -34.43 14.02 -5.20
CA LEU A 158 -35.89 13.85 -5.10
C LEU A 158 -36.61 13.95 -6.45
N ILE A 159 -36.14 14.81 -7.36
CA ILE A 159 -36.70 14.93 -8.71
C ILE A 159 -36.40 13.67 -9.52
N LEU A 160 -35.16 13.16 -9.47
CA LEU A 160 -34.74 11.95 -10.16
C LEU A 160 -35.47 10.71 -9.61
N GLU A 161 -35.61 10.60 -8.29
CA GLU A 161 -36.38 9.53 -7.64
C GLU A 161 -37.85 9.54 -8.07
N ARG A 162 -38.48 10.72 -8.15
CA ARG A 162 -39.85 10.88 -8.67
C ARG A 162 -39.98 10.50 -10.14
N GLN A 163 -38.98 10.82 -10.96
CA GLN A 163 -38.98 10.47 -12.37
C GLN A 163 -38.79 8.97 -12.60
N ASP A 164 -37.98 8.31 -11.76
CA ASP A 164 -37.78 6.86 -11.81
C ASP A 164 -39.05 6.12 -11.35
N ALA A 165 -39.69 6.56 -10.27
CA ALA A 165 -40.98 6.04 -9.80
C ALA A 165 -42.13 6.24 -10.82
N ALA A 166 -42.03 7.23 -11.71
CA ALA A 166 -43.00 7.51 -12.76
C ALA A 166 -42.69 6.76 -14.08
N ARG A 167 -41.57 6.05 -14.20
CA ARG A 167 -41.33 5.15 -15.34
C ARG A 167 -42.16 3.89 -15.18
N PRO A 168 -43.12 3.59 -16.07
CA PRO A 168 -43.76 2.28 -16.06
C PRO A 168 -42.70 1.23 -16.36
N THR A 169 -42.53 0.28 -15.44
CA THR A 169 -41.78 -0.96 -15.66
C THR A 169 -42.31 -1.62 -16.92
N ARG A 170 -41.50 -1.64 -17.98
CA ARG A 170 -41.82 -2.27 -19.25
C ARG A 170 -41.13 -3.60 -19.38
#